data_AF-A0A7V2RMM0-F1
#
_entry.id   AF-A0A7V2RMM0-F1
#
_cell.length_a   1.000
_cell.length_b   1.000
_cell.length_c   1.000
_cell.angle_alpha   90.00
_cell.angle_beta   90.00
_cell.angle_gamma   90.00
#
_symmetry.space_group_name_H-M   'P 1'
#
loop_
_entity.id
_entity.type
_entity.pdbx_description
1 polymer ?
#
loop_
_entity_poly.entity_id
_entity_poly.type
_entity_poly.pdbx_seq_one_letter_code
_entity_poly.pdbx_strand_id
1 'polypeptide(L)'
;MSKTYFVKLNDVPPYKRAFHLSNMIWEIVMKWDWFAKKTIGAQFVDAADSISANIAEGFGRYHKKDKIKFYHYSRGSTKECFDWNEKAKVRKLISEAEYQLIFKELIKL
;
A
#
# COMPACT_ATOMS: atom_id res chain seq x y z
N MET A 1 -20.07 12.28 32.45
CA MET A 1 -19.04 12.69 31.47
C MET A 1 -18.94 11.60 30.41
N SER A 2 -19.30 11.87 29.16
CA SER A 2 -19.07 10.89 28.09
C SER A 2 -17.57 10.83 27.80
N LYS A 3 -16.97 9.63 27.82
CA LYS A 3 -15.61 9.44 27.32
C LYS A 3 -15.67 9.63 25.80
N THR A 4 -15.13 10.74 25.31
CA THR A 4 -14.90 10.93 23.87
C THR A 4 -13.79 9.96 23.46
N TYR A 5 -14.15 8.86 22.82
CA TYR A 5 -13.18 7.94 22.25
C TYR A 5 -12.60 8.56 20.97
N PHE A 6 -11.37 9.05 21.07
CA PHE A 6 -10.60 9.44 19.88
C PHE A 6 -10.12 8.17 19.18
N VAL A 7 -10.56 7.98 17.94
CA VAL A 7 -10.01 6.94 17.05
C VAL A 7 -8.52 7.23 16.87
N LYS A 8 -7.65 6.21 16.99
CA LYS A 8 -6.22 6.33 16.67
C LYS A 8 -5.97 5.87 15.24
N LEU A 9 -4.88 6.32 14.61
CA LEU A 9 -4.52 5.89 13.26
C LEU A 9 -4.42 4.36 13.16
N ASN A 10 -3.86 3.72 14.19
CA ASN A 10 -3.76 2.27 14.23
C ASN A 10 -5.13 1.58 14.38
N ASP A 11 -6.22 2.30 14.67
CA ASP A 11 -7.57 1.73 14.68
C ASP A 11 -8.22 1.76 13.29
N VAL A 12 -7.59 2.40 12.29
CA VAL A 12 -8.08 2.51 10.91
C VAL A 12 -7.71 1.23 10.14
N PRO A 13 -8.66 0.33 9.81
CA PRO A 13 -8.32 -0.96 9.21
C PRO A 13 -7.61 -0.85 7.84
N PRO A 14 -8.01 0.08 6.93
CA PRO A 14 -7.28 0.28 5.69
C PRO A 14 -5.81 0.68 5.89
N TYR A 15 -5.51 1.50 6.92
CA TYR A 15 -4.13 1.89 7.24
C TYR A 15 -3.30 0.67 7.65
N LYS A 16 -3.78 -0.11 8.62
CA LYS A 16 -3.10 -1.33 9.09
C LYS A 16 -2.82 -2.29 7.94
N ARG A 17 -3.82 -2.53 7.09
CA ARG A 17 -3.66 -3.42 5.94
C ARG A 17 -2.61 -2.90 4.96
N ALA A 18 -2.70 -1.63 4.59
CA ALA A 18 -1.75 -1.01 3.67
C ALA A 18 -0.32 -1.04 4.22
N PHE A 19 -0.15 -0.76 5.52
CA PHE A 19 1.14 -0.81 6.21
C PHE A 19 1.74 -2.22 6.19
N HIS A 20 0.95 -3.25 6.50
CA HIS A 20 1.43 -4.64 6.43
C HIS A 20 1.74 -5.07 4.99
N LEU A 21 0.92 -4.65 4.02
CA LEU A 21 1.14 -4.93 2.61
C LEU A 21 2.44 -4.31 2.10
N SER A 22 2.74 -3.05 2.45
CA SER A 22 3.94 -2.37 1.95
C SER A 22 5.22 -3.01 2.47
N ASN A 23 5.26 -3.40 3.76
CA ASN A 23 6.37 -4.15 4.34
C ASN A 23 6.53 -5.54 3.69
N MET A 24 5.43 -6.22 3.37
CA MET A 24 5.51 -7.49 2.65
C MET A 24 6.11 -7.33 1.24
N ILE A 25 5.68 -6.31 0.50
CA ILE A 25 6.20 -6.01 -0.83
C ILE A 25 7.69 -5.65 -0.77
N TRP A 26 8.10 -4.85 0.23
CA TRP A 26 9.50 -4.53 0.50
C TRP A 26 10.36 -5.80 0.63
N GLU A 27 9.98 -6.73 1.50
CA GLU A 27 10.73 -7.98 1.72
C GLU A 27 10.81 -8.86 0.46
N ILE A 28 9.78 -8.85 -0.39
CA ILE A 28 9.79 -9.56 -1.68
C ILE A 28 10.77 -8.88 -2.63
N VAL A 29 10.65 -7.57 -2.84
CA VAL A 29 11.48 -6.79 -3.76
C VAL A 29 12.95 -6.79 -3.35
N MET A 30 13.24 -6.83 -2.05
CA MET A 30 14.61 -6.88 -1.54
C MET A 30 15.38 -8.13 -1.98
N LYS A 31 14.69 -9.21 -2.36
CA LYS A 31 15.30 -10.45 -2.87
C LYS A 31 15.59 -10.40 -4.37
N TRP A 32 15.06 -9.41 -5.09
CA TRP A 32 15.24 -9.32 -6.54
C TRP A 32 16.66 -8.88 -6.90
N ASP A 33 17.09 -9.26 -8.11
CA ASP A 33 18.33 -8.78 -8.71
C ASP A 33 18.30 -7.26 -8.91
N TRP A 34 19.49 -6.66 -8.98
CA TRP A 34 19.67 -5.21 -9.00
C TRP A 34 18.82 -4.50 -10.06
N PHE A 35 18.76 -5.02 -11.30
CA PHE A 35 18.03 -4.36 -12.38
C PHE A 35 16.52 -4.33 -12.12
N ALA A 36 15.93 -5.45 -11.71
CA ALA A 36 14.52 -5.53 -11.36
C ALA A 36 14.19 -4.65 -10.15
N LYS A 37 15.05 -4.68 -9.12
CA LYS A 37 14.93 -3.86 -7.91
C LYS A 37 14.98 -2.36 -8.22
N LYS A 38 15.96 -1.91 -8.99
CA LYS A 38 16.13 -0.49 -9.36
C LYS A 38 15.01 0.05 -10.24
N THR A 39 14.39 -0.81 -11.05
CA THR A 39 13.36 -0.40 -12.01
C THR A 39 11.98 -0.52 -11.39
N ILE A 40 11.31 -1.66 -11.60
CA ILE A 40 9.93 -1.84 -11.13
C ILE A 40 9.84 -2.15 -9.64
N GLY A 41 10.90 -2.69 -9.03
CA GLY A 41 10.92 -2.95 -7.59
C GLY A 41 10.77 -1.68 -6.78
N ALA A 42 11.59 -0.67 -7.06
CA ALA A 42 11.52 0.65 -6.42
C ALA A 42 10.14 1.28 -6.63
N GLN A 43 9.62 1.30 -7.85
CA GLN A 43 8.30 1.85 -8.15
C GLN A 43 7.17 1.10 -7.43
N PHE A 44 7.29 -0.22 -7.27
CA PHE A 44 6.30 -1.02 -6.56
C PHE A 44 6.31 -0.72 -5.05
N VAL A 45 7.50 -0.65 -4.45
CA VAL A 45 7.68 -0.26 -3.05
C VAL A 45 7.12 1.15 -2.81
N ASP A 46 7.50 2.13 -3.63
CA ASP A 46 7.06 3.52 -3.49
C ASP A 46 5.53 3.63 -3.57
N ALA A 47 4.91 2.93 -4.53
CA ALA A 47 3.46 2.87 -4.65
C ALA A 47 2.82 2.22 -3.41
N ALA A 48 3.36 1.11 -2.91
CA ALA A 48 2.79 0.42 -1.74
C ALA A 48 2.90 1.26 -0.46
N ASP A 49 4.05 1.89 -0.22
CA ASP A 49 4.27 2.75 0.94
C ASP A 49 3.37 3.99 0.90
N SER A 50 3.19 4.57 -0.30
CA SER A 50 2.29 5.70 -0.54
C SER A 50 0.85 5.42 -0.11
N ILE A 51 0.35 4.18 -0.19
CA ILE A 51 -1.03 3.86 0.23
C ILE A 51 -1.21 4.18 1.72
N SER A 52 -0.34 3.65 2.57
CA SER A 52 -0.44 3.81 4.03
C SER A 52 -0.06 5.23 4.47
N ALA A 53 0.92 5.84 3.80
CA ALA A 53 1.34 7.22 4.04
C ALA A 53 0.20 8.22 3.78
N ASN A 54 -0.49 8.08 2.64
CA ASN A 54 -1.64 8.94 2.31
C ASN A 54 -2.82 8.72 3.28
N ILE A 55 -3.07 7.49 3.73
CA ILE A 55 -4.11 7.25 4.74
C ILE A 55 -3.73 7.95 6.06
N ALA A 56 -2.47 7.84 6.49
CA ALA A 56 -1.98 8.49 7.70
C ALA A 56 -2.06 10.03 7.61
N GLU A 57 -1.64 10.60 6.48
CA GLU A 57 -1.70 12.03 6.25
C GLU A 57 -3.15 12.53 6.21
N GLY A 58 -4.00 11.84 5.44
CA GLY A 58 -5.44 12.14 5.38
C GLY A 58 -6.08 12.07 6.76
N PHE A 59 -5.76 11.04 7.55
CA PHE A 59 -6.27 10.86 8.92
C PHE A 59 -5.97 12.07 9.81
N GLY A 60 -4.76 12.63 9.71
CA GLY A 60 -4.32 13.81 10.45
C GLY A 60 -4.92 15.14 9.99
N ARG A 61 -5.61 15.20 8.83
CA ARG A 61 -6.25 16.44 8.36
C ARG A 61 -7.51 16.78 9.17
N TYR A 62 -7.65 18.07 9.50
CA TYR A 62 -8.80 18.61 10.23
C TYR A 62 -10.09 18.64 9.39
N HIS A 63 -10.00 19.12 8.14
CA HIS A 63 -11.16 19.28 7.27
C HIS A 63 -11.46 18.02 6.44
N LYS A 64 -12.74 17.64 6.36
CA LYS A 64 -13.21 16.45 5.64
C LYS A 64 -12.82 16.44 4.15
N LYS A 65 -12.91 17.59 3.46
CA LYS A 65 -12.56 17.68 2.03
C LYS A 65 -11.08 17.43 1.77
N ASP A 66 -10.21 17.93 2.65
CA ASP A 66 -8.76 17.73 2.56
C ASP A 66 -8.42 16.25 2.81
N LYS A 67 -9.00 15.64 3.85
CA LYS A 67 -8.89 14.20 4.14
C LYS A 67 -9.24 13.31 2.94
N ILE A 68 -10.35 13.61 2.25
CA ILE A 68 -10.81 12.83 1.09
C ILE A 68 -9.79 12.87 -0.06
N LYS A 69 -9.10 14.01 -0.26
CA LYS A 69 -8.07 14.16 -1.30
C LYS A 69 -6.94 13.14 -1.11
N PHE A 70 -6.44 12.99 0.12
CA PHE A 70 -5.41 11.99 0.44
C PHE A 70 -5.91 10.56 0.26
N TYR A 71 -7.17 10.27 0.60
CA TYR A 71 -7.73 8.94 0.38
C TYR A 71 -7.89 8.61 -1.11
N HIS A 72 -8.10 9.61 -1.98
CA HIS A 72 -8.03 9.42 -3.42
C HIS A 72 -6.62 9.12 -3.92
N TYR A 73 -5.58 9.76 -3.35
CA TYR A 73 -4.19 9.43 -3.66
C TYR A 73 -3.84 8.01 -3.25
N SER A 74 -4.24 7.60 -2.05
CA SER A 74 -4.11 6.22 -1.58
C SER A 74 -4.75 5.22 -2.57
N ARG A 75 -5.97 5.50 -3.05
CA ARG A 75 -6.64 4.68 -4.08
C ARG A 75 -5.89 4.66 -5.41
N GLY A 76 -5.27 5.76 -5.81
CA GLY A 76 -4.40 5.84 -6.98
C GLY A 76 -3.20 4.90 -6.86
N SER A 77 -2.48 4.98 -5.75
CA SER A 77 -1.34 4.10 -5.46
C SER A 77 -1.74 2.62 -5.34
N THR A 78 -2.94 2.29 -4.85
CA THR A 78 -3.47 0.91 -4.90
C THR A 78 -3.58 0.40 -6.33
N LYS A 79 -4.01 1.25 -7.28
CA LYS A 79 -4.10 0.88 -8.70
C LYS A 79 -2.73 0.67 -9.35
N GLU A 80 -1.75 1.48 -8.99
CA GLU A 80 -0.37 1.26 -9.41
C GLU A 80 0.17 -0.07 -8.86
N CYS A 81 -0.11 -0.41 -7.60
CA CYS A 81 0.30 -1.69 -7.03
C CYS A 81 -0.30 -2.90 -7.75
N PHE A 82 -1.55 -2.82 -8.24
CA PHE A 82 -2.12 -3.88 -9.07
C PHE A 82 -1.30 -4.07 -10.36
N ASP A 83 -0.97 -2.98 -11.06
CA ASP A 83 -0.15 -3.01 -12.28
C ASP A 83 1.27 -3.54 -12.01
N TRP A 84 1.89 -3.14 -10.90
CA TRP A 84 3.21 -3.64 -10.52
C TRP A 84 3.20 -5.13 -10.14
N ASN A 85 2.15 -5.61 -9.46
CA ASN A 85 1.98 -7.03 -9.16
C ASN A 85 1.84 -7.88 -10.43
N GLU A 86 1.07 -7.41 -11.41
CA GLU A 86 0.95 -8.06 -12.74
C GLU A 86 2.29 -8.10 -13.47
N LYS A 87 3.00 -6.96 -13.53
CA LYS A 87 4.33 -6.89 -14.17
C LYS A 87 5.33 -7.82 -13.49
N ALA A 88 5.32 -7.88 -12.15
CA ALA A 88 6.20 -8.77 -11.40
C ALA A 88 5.91 -10.25 -11.72
N LYS A 89 4.63 -10.63 -11.83
CA LYS A 89 4.22 -11.97 -12.25
C LYS A 89 4.65 -12.29 -13.69
N VAL A 90 4.33 -11.42 -14.65
CA VAL A 90 4.69 -11.62 -16.07
C VAL A 90 6.21 -11.72 -16.26
N ARG A 91 6.98 -10.96 -15.49
CA ARG A 91 8.45 -10.98 -15.50
C ARG A 91 9.07 -12.09 -14.65
N LYS A 92 8.25 -12.96 -14.04
CA LYS A 92 8.68 -14.08 -13.19
C LYS A 92 9.54 -13.65 -12.00
N LEU A 93 9.27 -12.47 -11.44
CA LEU A 93 9.96 -11.93 -10.26
C LEU A 93 9.30 -12.36 -8.94
N ILE A 94 8.07 -12.88 -9.03
CA ILE A 94 7.33 -13.42 -7.90
C ILE A 94 6.72 -14.76 -8.29
N SER A 95 6.54 -15.62 -7.29
CA SER A 95 5.78 -16.86 -7.42
C SER A 95 4.28 -16.57 -7.57
N GLU A 96 3.53 -17.57 -8.07
CA GLU A 96 2.06 -17.47 -8.11
C GLU A 96 1.48 -17.28 -6.71
N ALA A 97 2.07 -17.90 -5.68
CA ALA A 97 1.63 -17.75 -4.30
C ALA A 97 1.81 -16.30 -3.79
N GLU A 98 2.96 -15.68 -4.04
CA GLU A 98 3.21 -14.27 -3.70
C GLU A 98 2.27 -13.33 -4.46
N TYR A 99 2.06 -13.57 -5.76
CA TYR A 99 1.12 -12.81 -6.56
C TYR A 99 -0.30 -12.85 -5.97
N GLN A 100 -0.80 -14.03 -5.64
CA GLN A 100 -2.15 -14.20 -5.07
C GLN A 100 -2.27 -13.58 -3.68
N LEU A 101 -1.22 -13.66 -2.87
CA LEU A 101 -1.17 -13.05 -1.55
C LEU A 101 -1.30 -11.52 -1.65
N ILE A 102 -0.49 -10.89 -2.50
CA ILE A 102 -0.52 -9.45 -2.74
C ILE A 102 -1.89 -9.03 -3.32
N PHE A 103 -2.36 -9.73 -4.35
CA PHE A 103 -3.63 -9.43 -5.02
C PHE A 103 -4.82 -9.47 -4.05
N LYS A 104 -4.86 -10.48 -3.16
CA LYS A 104 -5.89 -10.62 -2.14
C LYS A 104 -5.87 -9.48 -1.12
N GLU A 105 -4.70 -8.95 -0.79
CA GLU A 105 -4.60 -7.80 0.11
C GLU A 105 -4.99 -6.49 -0.58
N LEU A 106 -4.60 -6.31 -1.86
CA LEU A 106 -4.99 -5.14 -2.66
C LEU A 106 -6.50 -5.03 -2.89
N ILE A 107 -7.22 -6.14 -3.06
CA ILE A 107 -8.70 -6.13 -3.20
C ILE A 107 -9.41 -5.60 -1.95
N LYS A 108 -8.79 -5.74 -0.78
CA LYS A 108 -9.37 -5.34 0.50
C LYS A 108 -9.02 -3.91 0.90
N LEU A 109 -8.30 -3.17 0.03
CA LEU A 109 -7.95 -1.75 0.17
C LEU A 109 -8.87 -0.88 -0.68
#